data_AF-A7F4L9-F1
#
_entry.id   AF-A7F4L9-F1
#
_cell.length_a   1.000
_cell.length_b   1.000
_cell.length_c   1.000
_cell.angle_alpha   90.00
_cell.angle_beta   90.00
_cell.angle_gamma   90.00
#
_symmetry.space_group_name_H-M   'P 1'
#
loop_
_entity.id
_entity.type
_entity.pdbx_description
1 polymer ?
#
loop_
_entity_poly.entity_id
_entity_poly.type
_entity_poly.pdbx_seq_one_letter_code
_entity_poly.pdbx_strand_id
1 'polypeptide(L)'
;MAFAKVISTISSRENTIPSEFKNLDAARRTLLQASDNLFRGAYMWDDDLPPTCQPKELMDLYVQSRSQLDAWKVSFENFMKSKSHTFNSKQLRGAALCKLHYTTVHIIARVSAPDLDDPRILRNSCNDPKKSAMFEPEFQVVVSLARSLINAAEEDAKAGKPPFTFSTDLGLIAPLYYTCIKSPSESTRRQALELLLQCPRKEGMWDSSSTVNLVRGFWNLEEQLMYRPTEVYPVSERLVQMSEVVNLIFNEDMKWEWKLSGKLRGEPMQCVDRDELSNLENLSWLSVDTMDDMGLFEMAGDSPSLGFDWP
;
A
#
# COMPACT_ATOMS: atom_id res chain seq x y z
N MET A 1 14.88 4.49 -7.33
CA MET A 1 15.13 3.59 -6.18
C MET A 1 16.24 4.06 -5.23
N ALA A 2 17.32 4.70 -5.69
CA ALA A 2 18.42 5.15 -4.82
C ALA A 2 18.00 6.10 -3.68
N PHE A 3 17.11 7.05 -3.94
CA PHE A 3 16.66 8.04 -2.95
C PHE A 3 15.96 7.41 -1.72
N ALA A 4 15.05 6.45 -1.92
CA ALA A 4 14.30 5.81 -0.83
C ALA A 4 15.21 5.01 0.11
N LYS A 5 16.26 4.38 -0.44
CA LYS A 5 17.24 3.58 0.31
C LYS A 5 18.17 4.46 1.17
N VAL A 6 18.43 5.70 0.75
CA VAL A 6 19.27 6.67 1.47
C VAL A 6 18.54 7.30 2.66
N ILE A 7 17.23 7.52 2.55
CA ILE A 7 16.41 8.12 3.64
C ILE A 7 15.81 7.09 4.60
N SER A 8 15.90 5.79 4.30
CA SER A 8 15.38 4.72 5.16
C SER A 8 16.40 4.31 6.23
N THR A 9 16.75 5.20 7.15
CA THR A 9 17.43 4.76 8.38
C THR A 9 16.49 3.87 9.19
N ILE A 10 16.88 2.63 9.43
CA ILE A 10 16.14 1.68 10.28
C ILE A 10 16.15 2.27 11.70
N SER A 11 14.99 2.73 12.18
CA SER A 11 14.83 3.09 13.58
C SER A 11 14.87 1.81 14.40
N SER A 12 15.95 1.62 15.18
CA SER A 12 16.12 0.50 16.11
C SER A 12 15.24 0.58 17.36
N ARG A 13 14.35 1.58 17.46
CA ARG A 13 13.43 1.71 18.61
C ARG A 13 12.43 0.56 18.60
N GLU A 14 12.53 -0.28 19.62
CA GLU A 14 11.59 -1.36 19.88
C GLU A 14 10.18 -0.80 20.14
N ASN A 15 9.25 -1.09 19.24
CA ASN A 15 7.86 -0.65 19.35
C ASN A 15 7.06 -1.68 20.17
N THR A 16 7.11 -1.55 21.49
CA THR A 16 6.38 -2.42 22.41
C THR A 16 4.89 -2.10 22.40
N ILE A 17 4.05 -3.10 22.11
CA ILE A 17 2.60 -2.94 22.08
C ILE A 17 2.02 -3.30 23.45
N PRO A 18 1.32 -2.36 24.11
CA PRO A 18 0.78 -2.62 25.45
C PRO A 18 -0.33 -3.67 25.38
N SER A 19 -0.63 -4.33 26.51
CA SER A 19 -1.75 -5.27 26.62
C SER A 19 -3.12 -4.61 26.41
N GLU A 20 -3.22 -3.31 26.67
CA GLU A 20 -4.39 -2.47 26.46
C GLU A 20 -3.98 -1.02 26.19
N PHE A 21 -4.62 -0.35 25.23
CA PHE A 21 -4.34 1.05 24.93
C PHE A 21 -4.96 2.02 25.96
N LYS A 22 -4.22 3.06 26.34
CA LYS A 22 -4.71 4.12 27.23
C LYS A 22 -5.85 4.93 26.61
N ASN A 23 -5.77 5.17 25.31
CA ASN A 23 -6.75 5.94 24.55
C ASN A 23 -6.64 5.62 23.05
N LEU A 24 -7.62 6.10 22.29
CA LEU A 24 -7.73 5.83 20.86
C LEU A 24 -6.55 6.38 20.05
N ASP A 25 -5.99 7.51 20.46
CA ASP A 25 -4.87 8.14 19.79
C ASP A 25 -3.55 7.36 20.00
N ALA A 26 -3.37 6.71 21.15
CA ALA A 26 -2.30 5.74 21.36
C ALA A 26 -2.47 4.52 20.45
N ALA A 27 -3.67 3.94 20.36
CA ALA A 27 -3.96 2.84 19.44
C ALA A 27 -3.67 3.24 17.97
N ARG A 28 -4.04 4.47 17.60
CA ARG A 28 -3.83 5.03 16.26
C ARG A 28 -2.34 5.12 15.88
N ARG A 29 -1.52 5.76 16.73
CA ARG A 29 -0.06 5.87 16.52
C ARG A 29 0.63 4.50 16.52
N THR A 30 0.26 3.69 17.51
CA THR A 30 0.27 2.21 17.53
C THR A 30 0.38 1.56 16.15
N LEU A 31 -0.77 1.63 15.48
CA LEU A 31 -1.02 1.02 14.18
C LEU A 31 -0.14 1.61 13.09
N LEU A 32 -0.05 2.94 13.01
CA LEU A 32 0.76 3.62 11.99
C LEU A 32 2.23 3.21 12.06
N GLN A 33 2.79 3.14 13.27
CA GLN A 33 4.17 2.73 13.47
C GLN A 33 4.40 1.25 13.10
N ALA A 34 3.47 0.36 13.47
CA ALA A 34 3.54 -1.06 13.08
C ALA A 34 3.40 -1.24 11.55
N SER A 35 2.64 -0.35 10.89
CA SER A 35 2.42 -0.36 9.44
C SER A 35 3.59 0.24 8.66
N ASP A 36 4.28 1.24 9.22
CA ASP A 36 5.41 1.93 8.57
C ASP A 36 6.53 0.94 8.21
N ASN A 37 6.90 0.06 9.15
CA ASN A 37 7.92 -0.96 8.92
C ASN A 37 7.52 -1.96 7.83
N LEU A 38 6.24 -2.34 7.75
CA LEU A 38 5.71 -3.19 6.68
C LEU A 38 5.84 -2.50 5.31
N PHE A 39 5.40 -1.24 5.21
CA PHE A 39 5.44 -0.50 3.95
C PHE A 39 6.86 -0.16 3.51
N ARG A 40 7.78 0.13 4.46
CA ARG A 40 9.21 0.27 4.18
C ARG A 40 9.80 -0.99 3.59
N GLY A 41 9.45 -2.15 4.16
CA GLY A 41 9.87 -3.46 3.62
C GLY A 41 9.55 -3.59 2.13
N ALA A 42 8.35 -3.18 1.71
CA ALA A 42 7.95 -3.21 0.30
C ALA A 42 8.81 -2.35 -0.63
N TYR A 43 9.41 -1.25 -0.15
CA TYR A 43 10.33 -0.43 -0.95
C TYR A 43 11.78 -0.92 -0.93
N MET A 44 12.13 -1.75 0.05
CA MET A 44 13.49 -2.27 0.23
C MET A 44 13.66 -3.66 -0.38
N TRP A 45 12.57 -4.41 -0.55
CA TRP A 45 12.55 -5.68 -1.26
C TRP A 45 12.83 -5.49 -2.74
N ASP A 46 13.51 -6.48 -3.32
CA ASP A 46 13.67 -6.59 -4.77
C ASP A 46 12.53 -7.45 -5.32
N ASP A 47 11.59 -6.83 -6.02
CA ASP A 47 10.40 -7.49 -6.57
C ASP A 47 10.73 -8.57 -7.62
N ASP A 48 11.92 -8.52 -8.22
CA ASP A 48 12.39 -9.46 -9.22
C ASP A 48 13.21 -10.62 -8.60
N LEU A 49 13.37 -10.66 -7.27
CA LEU A 49 13.99 -11.77 -6.53
C LEU A 49 12.96 -12.64 -5.79
N PRO A 50 13.20 -13.96 -5.67
CA PRO A 50 12.41 -14.83 -4.79
C PRO A 50 12.54 -14.47 -3.30
N PRO A 51 11.59 -14.89 -2.45
CA PRO A 51 11.64 -14.73 -0.99
C PRO A 51 12.96 -15.14 -0.33
N THR A 52 13.54 -16.25 -0.77
CA THR A 52 14.78 -16.83 -0.21
C THR A 52 16.03 -16.00 -0.46
N CYS A 53 15.96 -15.07 -1.42
CA CYS A 53 17.09 -14.25 -1.86
C CYS A 53 16.96 -12.80 -1.40
N GLN A 54 15.94 -12.49 -0.59
CA GLN A 54 15.79 -11.19 0.05
C GLN A 54 16.80 -11.04 1.21
N PRO A 55 17.29 -9.82 1.48
CA PRO A 55 18.14 -9.54 2.64
C PRO A 55 17.47 -9.96 3.95
N LYS A 56 18.23 -10.64 4.82
CA LYS A 56 17.71 -11.21 6.07
C LYS A 56 17.13 -10.13 7.00
N GLU A 57 17.78 -8.97 7.07
CA GLU A 57 17.37 -7.86 7.91
C GLU A 57 15.97 -7.35 7.54
N LEU A 58 15.60 -7.41 6.25
CA LEU A 58 14.27 -7.03 5.78
C LEU A 58 13.22 -8.07 6.16
N MET A 59 13.60 -9.34 6.14
CA MET A 59 12.74 -10.45 6.57
C MET A 59 12.46 -10.36 8.07
N ASP A 60 13.48 -10.07 8.88
CA ASP A 60 13.35 -9.87 10.32
C ASP A 60 12.43 -8.67 10.63
N LEU A 61 12.59 -7.56 9.91
CA LEU A 61 11.71 -6.38 10.03
C LEU A 61 10.25 -6.70 9.67
N TYR A 62 10.04 -7.48 8.61
CA TYR A 62 8.71 -7.92 8.20
C TYR A 62 8.06 -8.81 9.27
N VAL A 63 8.78 -9.80 9.80
CA VAL A 63 8.29 -10.68 10.88
C VAL A 63 7.95 -9.87 12.12
N GLN A 64 8.81 -8.91 12.49
CA GLN A 64 8.56 -8.01 13.62
C GLN A 64 7.28 -7.19 13.40
N SER A 65 7.10 -6.58 12.23
CA SER A 65 5.91 -5.78 11.88
C SER A 65 4.63 -6.60 11.97
N ARG A 66 4.66 -7.84 11.45
CA ARG A 66 3.53 -8.76 11.53
C ARG A 66 3.18 -9.13 12.97
N SER A 67 4.19 -9.43 13.80
CA SER A 67 3.98 -9.72 15.22
C SER A 67 3.38 -8.52 15.98
N GLN A 68 3.80 -7.30 15.64
CA GLN A 68 3.24 -6.07 16.19
C GLN A 68 1.78 -5.87 15.78
N LEU A 69 1.43 -6.11 14.51
CA LEU A 69 0.04 -6.05 14.06
C LEU A 69 -0.85 -7.06 14.80
N ASP A 70 -0.39 -8.30 14.97
CA ASP A 70 -1.13 -9.33 15.71
C ASP A 70 -1.34 -8.92 17.18
N ALA A 71 -0.29 -8.40 17.84
CA ALA A 71 -0.38 -7.87 19.21
C ALA A 71 -1.31 -6.64 19.29
N TRP A 72 -1.26 -5.76 18.29
CA TRP A 72 -2.10 -4.57 18.20
C TRP A 72 -3.58 -4.95 18.17
N LYS A 73 -3.97 -5.98 17.40
CA LYS A 73 -5.35 -6.47 17.34
C LYS A 73 -5.87 -6.84 18.72
N VAL A 74 -5.10 -7.64 19.45
CA VAL A 74 -5.47 -8.09 20.80
C VAL A 74 -5.63 -6.90 21.75
N SER A 75 -4.65 -6.00 21.74
CA SER A 75 -4.67 -4.79 22.58
C SER A 75 -5.85 -3.86 22.27
N PHE A 76 -6.16 -3.68 20.98
CA PHE A 76 -7.27 -2.87 20.52
C PHE A 76 -8.63 -3.50 20.89
N GLU A 77 -8.77 -4.82 20.77
CA GLU A 77 -9.97 -5.52 21.20
C GLU A 77 -10.21 -5.40 22.70
N ASN A 78 -9.16 -5.51 23.52
CA ASN A 78 -9.24 -5.29 24.96
C ASN A 78 -9.68 -3.85 25.28
N PHE A 79 -9.05 -2.87 24.64
CA PHE A 79 -9.40 -1.45 24.78
C PHE A 79 -10.85 -1.15 24.39
N MET A 80 -11.33 -1.74 23.29
CA MET A 80 -12.71 -1.55 22.85
C MET A 80 -13.70 -2.21 23.81
N LYS A 81 -13.39 -3.41 24.35
CA LYS A 81 -14.24 -4.06 25.37
C LYS A 81 -14.36 -3.22 26.64
N SER A 82 -13.26 -2.58 27.08
CA SER A 82 -13.24 -1.84 28.33
C SER A 82 -13.75 -0.40 28.22
N LYS A 83 -13.52 0.30 27.10
CA LYS A 83 -13.78 1.75 26.98
C LYS A 83 -14.88 2.16 26.01
N SER A 84 -15.30 1.29 25.08
CA SER A 84 -16.23 1.70 24.00
C SER A 84 -17.57 2.26 24.49
N HIS A 85 -18.06 1.80 25.64
CA HIS A 85 -19.30 2.31 26.26
C HIS A 85 -19.22 3.79 26.66
N THR A 86 -18.01 4.35 26.79
CA THR A 86 -17.78 5.76 27.12
C THR A 86 -17.61 6.66 25.90
N PHE A 87 -17.60 6.09 24.69
CA PHE A 87 -17.24 6.83 23.49
C PHE A 87 -18.41 7.66 22.96
N ASN A 88 -18.10 8.90 22.58
CA ASN A 88 -18.98 9.68 21.73
C ASN A 88 -18.89 9.23 20.25
N SER A 89 -19.74 9.79 19.40
CA SER A 89 -19.78 9.48 17.97
C SER A 89 -18.43 9.69 17.26
N LYS A 90 -17.70 10.76 17.59
CA LYS A 90 -16.36 11.04 17.03
C LYS A 90 -15.35 9.96 17.42
N GLN A 91 -15.35 9.51 18.66
CA GLN A 91 -14.46 8.45 19.13
C GLN A 91 -14.82 7.09 18.52
N LEU A 92 -16.10 6.76 18.39
CA LEU A 92 -16.56 5.55 17.70
C LEU A 92 -16.13 5.53 16.24
N ARG A 93 -16.25 6.65 15.53
CA ARG A 93 -15.77 6.80 14.14
C ARG A 93 -14.25 6.66 14.05
N GLY A 94 -13.51 7.25 14.98
CA GLY A 94 -12.06 7.06 15.06
C GLY A 94 -11.66 5.60 15.31
N ALA A 95 -12.40 4.88 16.14
CA ALA A 95 -12.18 3.45 16.38
C ALA A 95 -12.49 2.60 15.13
N ALA A 96 -13.57 2.92 14.42
CA ALA A 96 -13.91 2.29 13.15
C ALA A 96 -12.80 2.50 12.09
N LEU A 97 -12.20 3.69 12.03
CA LEU A 97 -11.05 3.95 11.17
C LEU A 97 -9.83 3.11 11.55
N CYS A 98 -9.48 3.06 12.84
CA CYS A 98 -8.36 2.23 13.29
C CYS A 98 -8.57 0.77 12.89
N LYS A 99 -9.79 0.23 13.08
CA LYS A 99 -10.13 -1.13 12.66
C LYS A 99 -10.03 -1.30 11.14
N LEU A 100 -10.55 -0.36 10.36
CA LEU A 100 -10.51 -0.40 8.90
C LEU A 100 -9.07 -0.41 8.36
N HIS A 101 -8.21 0.44 8.90
CA HIS A 101 -6.78 0.47 8.52
C HIS A 101 -6.04 -0.78 8.99
N TYR A 102 -6.28 -1.23 10.23
CA TYR A 102 -5.72 -2.48 10.72
C TYR A 102 -6.09 -3.64 9.78
N THR A 103 -7.37 -3.78 9.44
CA THR A 103 -7.83 -4.84 8.54
C THR A 103 -7.10 -4.76 7.20
N THR A 104 -6.99 -3.56 6.62
CA THR A 104 -6.30 -3.36 5.34
C THR A 104 -4.82 -3.76 5.42
N VAL A 105 -4.09 -3.22 6.40
CA VAL A 105 -2.66 -3.50 6.60
C VAL A 105 -2.42 -4.97 6.94
N HIS A 106 -3.32 -5.59 7.71
CA HIS A 106 -3.26 -7.01 8.02
C HIS A 106 -3.38 -7.85 6.74
N ILE A 107 -4.31 -7.54 5.84
CA ILE A 107 -4.41 -8.23 4.54
C ILE A 107 -3.12 -8.04 3.75
N ILE A 108 -2.61 -6.80 3.64
CA ILE A 108 -1.36 -6.49 2.91
C ILE A 108 -0.21 -7.34 3.46
N ALA A 109 -0.04 -7.36 4.79
CA ALA A 109 1.00 -8.16 5.43
C ALA A 109 0.82 -9.64 5.07
N ARG A 110 -0.36 -10.22 5.29
CA ARG A 110 -0.57 -11.65 5.09
C ARG A 110 -0.47 -12.10 3.63
N VAL A 111 -0.93 -11.29 2.68
CA VAL A 111 -0.79 -11.56 1.24
C VAL A 111 0.68 -11.43 0.80
N SER A 112 1.40 -10.48 1.39
CA SER A 112 2.83 -10.27 1.09
C SER A 112 3.75 -11.17 1.91
N ALA A 113 3.20 -12.14 2.66
CA ALA A 113 3.99 -13.05 3.46
C ALA A 113 4.95 -13.84 2.55
N PRO A 114 6.26 -13.73 2.79
CA PRO A 114 7.25 -14.50 2.06
C PRO A 114 7.05 -15.99 2.38
N ASP A 115 6.85 -16.77 1.33
CA ASP A 115 6.85 -18.23 1.41
C ASP A 115 8.24 -18.68 0.93
N LEU A 116 9.06 -19.20 1.85
CA LEU A 116 10.44 -19.59 1.54
C LEU A 116 10.49 -20.80 0.61
N ASP A 117 9.39 -21.54 0.47
CA ASP A 117 9.29 -22.67 -0.45
C ASP A 117 8.72 -22.24 -1.82
N ASP A 118 8.29 -20.98 -1.98
CA ASP A 118 7.79 -20.44 -3.26
C ASP A 118 8.96 -19.92 -4.11
N PRO A 119 9.31 -20.58 -5.23
CA PRO A 119 10.44 -20.19 -6.06
C PRO A 119 10.13 -18.98 -6.95
N ARG A 120 8.89 -18.48 -6.97
CA ARG A 120 8.50 -17.34 -7.80
C ARG A 120 9.08 -16.05 -7.23
N ILE A 121 9.35 -15.09 -8.12
CA ILE A 121 9.69 -13.72 -7.74
C ILE A 121 8.60 -13.08 -6.88
N LEU A 122 8.98 -12.17 -5.98
CA LEU A 122 8.07 -11.56 -5.01
C LEU A 122 6.82 -10.94 -5.66
N ARG A 123 7.00 -10.19 -6.75
CA ARG A 123 5.88 -9.57 -7.49
C ARG A 123 4.82 -10.60 -7.89
N ASN A 124 5.20 -11.78 -8.35
CA ASN A 124 4.25 -12.81 -8.78
C ASN A 124 3.65 -13.54 -7.57
N SER A 125 4.44 -13.81 -6.53
CA SER A 125 3.95 -14.48 -5.33
C SER A 125 2.94 -13.62 -4.55
N CYS A 126 3.20 -12.32 -4.37
CA CYS A 126 2.33 -11.38 -3.66
C CYS A 126 1.07 -10.99 -4.45
N ASN A 127 1.04 -11.24 -5.76
CA ASN A 127 -0.12 -11.02 -6.62
C ASN A 127 -0.86 -12.30 -6.98
N ASP A 128 -0.53 -13.44 -6.36
CA ASP A 128 -1.30 -14.67 -6.50
C ASP A 128 -2.74 -14.48 -6.00
N PRO A 129 -3.77 -14.63 -6.85
CA PRO A 129 -5.17 -14.47 -6.45
C PRO A 129 -5.59 -15.40 -5.30
N LYS A 130 -4.93 -16.55 -5.15
CA LYS A 130 -5.22 -17.48 -4.04
C LYS A 130 -4.90 -16.88 -2.68
N LYS A 131 -3.87 -16.02 -2.59
CA LYS A 131 -3.49 -15.37 -1.32
C LYS A 131 -4.53 -14.34 -0.91
N SER A 132 -5.01 -13.50 -1.83
CA SER A 132 -6.05 -12.51 -1.50
C SER A 132 -7.44 -13.13 -1.32
N ALA A 133 -7.71 -14.27 -1.98
CA ALA A 133 -8.99 -14.96 -1.86
C ALA A 133 -9.34 -15.38 -0.42
N MET A 134 -8.33 -15.68 0.39
CA MET A 134 -8.50 -16.07 1.80
C MET A 134 -9.04 -14.93 2.68
N PHE A 135 -8.98 -13.68 2.21
CA PHE A 135 -9.30 -12.48 3.00
C PHE A 135 -10.56 -11.77 2.52
N GLU A 136 -11.41 -12.44 1.74
CA GLU A 136 -12.70 -11.88 1.31
C GLU A 136 -13.59 -11.39 2.48
N PRO A 137 -13.71 -12.12 3.60
CA PRO A 137 -14.45 -11.61 4.77
C PRO A 137 -13.89 -10.29 5.30
N GLU A 138 -12.57 -10.13 5.32
CA GLU A 138 -11.89 -8.93 5.78
C GLU A 138 -12.08 -7.76 4.80
N PHE A 139 -12.08 -8.00 3.49
CA PHE A 139 -12.45 -6.99 2.49
C PHE A 139 -13.88 -6.49 2.71
N GLN A 140 -14.83 -7.38 3.01
CA GLN A 140 -16.20 -7.00 3.34
C GLN A 140 -16.29 -6.16 4.63
N VAL A 141 -15.44 -6.46 5.63
CA VAL A 141 -15.32 -5.63 6.83
C VAL A 141 -14.85 -4.21 6.48
N VAL A 142 -13.86 -4.07 5.59
CA VAL A 142 -13.39 -2.74 5.11
C VAL A 142 -14.54 -1.97 4.46
N VAL A 143 -15.27 -2.61 3.52
CA VAL A 143 -16.43 -1.99 2.84
C VAL A 143 -17.53 -1.59 3.83
N SER A 144 -17.87 -2.46 4.78
CA SER A 144 -18.90 -2.20 5.79
C SER A 144 -18.55 -1.02 6.70
N LEU A 145 -17.31 -0.96 7.19
CA LEU A 145 -16.82 0.14 8.02
C LEU A 145 -16.78 1.46 7.23
N ALA A 146 -16.27 1.43 5.99
CA ALA A 146 -16.23 2.60 5.12
C ALA A 146 -17.64 3.15 4.84
N ARG A 147 -18.59 2.27 4.51
CA ARG A 147 -20.00 2.65 4.30
C ARG A 147 -20.61 3.32 5.54
N SER A 148 -20.37 2.74 6.72
CA SER A 148 -20.87 3.30 7.98
C SER A 148 -20.28 4.69 8.25
N LEU A 149 -18.99 4.88 7.97
CA LEU A 149 -18.30 6.17 8.13
C LEU A 149 -18.79 7.23 7.15
N ILE A 150 -19.02 6.86 5.88
CA ILE A 150 -19.54 7.74 4.83
C ILE A 150 -20.98 8.16 5.17
N ASN A 151 -21.87 7.21 5.46
CA ASN A 151 -23.26 7.51 5.84
C ASN A 151 -23.33 8.47 7.03
N ALA A 152 -22.51 8.23 8.06
CA ALA A 152 -22.48 9.09 9.24
C ALA A 152 -21.95 10.50 8.94
N ALA A 153 -21.05 10.64 7.97
CA ALA A 153 -20.57 11.95 7.51
C ALA A 153 -21.64 12.70 6.69
N GLU A 154 -22.39 11.98 5.85
CA GLU A 154 -23.51 12.55 5.10
C GLU A 154 -24.64 13.02 6.01
N GLU A 155 -24.99 12.24 7.04
CA GLU A 155 -25.98 12.62 8.06
C GLU A 155 -25.56 13.87 8.81
N ASP A 156 -24.29 13.97 9.19
CA ASP A 156 -23.76 15.17 9.85
C ASP A 156 -23.82 16.39 8.92
N ALA A 157 -23.48 16.24 7.63
CA ALA A 157 -23.60 17.30 6.65
C ALA A 157 -25.06 17.77 6.48
N LYS A 158 -26.02 16.83 6.40
CA LYS A 158 -27.47 17.14 6.36
C LYS A 158 -27.93 17.86 7.63
N ALA A 159 -27.32 17.56 8.78
CA ALA A 159 -27.58 18.23 10.05
C ALA A 159 -26.83 19.57 10.21
N GLY A 160 -26.13 20.06 9.18
CA GLY A 160 -25.37 21.31 9.22
C GLY A 160 -24.13 21.27 10.12
N LYS A 161 -23.66 20.07 10.50
CA LYS A 161 -22.44 19.92 11.29
C LYS A 161 -21.22 20.05 10.37
N PRO A 162 -20.09 20.56 10.90
CA PRO A 162 -18.87 20.64 10.11
C PRO A 162 -18.42 19.26 9.65
N PRO A 163 -17.82 19.16 8.44
CA PRO A 163 -17.33 17.89 7.92
C PRO A 163 -16.36 17.28 8.91
N PHE A 164 -16.53 15.98 9.15
CA PHE A 164 -15.61 15.22 9.97
C PHE A 164 -14.28 15.09 9.22
N THR A 165 -13.30 15.92 9.57
CA THR A 165 -11.96 15.83 8.99
C THR A 165 -11.25 14.61 9.57
N PHE A 166 -11.11 13.59 8.73
CA PHE A 166 -10.19 12.49 8.98
C PHE A 166 -8.78 13.07 9.05
N SER A 167 -7.94 12.53 9.93
CA SER A 167 -6.52 12.89 9.93
C SER A 167 -5.91 12.41 8.61
N THR A 168 -4.96 13.17 8.04
CA THR A 168 -4.35 12.89 6.73
C THR A 168 -3.67 11.53 6.65
N ASP A 169 -3.34 10.93 7.79
CA ASP A 169 -2.67 9.64 7.93
C ASP A 169 -3.62 8.43 7.99
N LEU A 170 -4.92 8.62 8.27
CA LEU A 170 -5.90 7.52 8.32
C LEU A 170 -7.21 7.89 7.61
N GLY A 171 -7.16 7.86 6.28
CA GLY A 171 -8.29 8.12 5.39
C GLY A 171 -9.09 6.88 4.99
N LEU A 172 -9.86 6.96 3.91
CA LEU A 172 -10.68 5.87 3.35
C LEU A 172 -10.23 5.49 1.93
N ILE A 173 -9.53 6.38 1.22
CA ILE A 173 -9.21 6.18 -0.20
C ILE A 173 -8.28 4.99 -0.38
N ALA A 174 -7.16 4.92 0.36
CA ALA A 174 -6.21 3.82 0.21
C ALA A 174 -6.80 2.43 0.56
N PRO A 175 -7.55 2.25 1.67
CA PRO A 175 -8.26 0.99 1.96
C PRO A 175 -9.30 0.58 0.91
N LEU A 176 -10.09 1.54 0.41
CA LEU A 176 -11.10 1.24 -0.62
C LEU A 176 -10.43 0.94 -1.96
N TYR A 177 -9.38 1.66 -2.33
CA TYR A 177 -8.55 1.38 -3.50
C TYR A 177 -7.99 -0.05 -3.46
N TYR A 178 -7.35 -0.42 -2.35
CA TYR A 178 -6.77 -1.75 -2.19
C TYR A 178 -7.86 -2.84 -2.32
N THR A 179 -9.03 -2.63 -1.73
CA THR A 179 -10.20 -3.51 -1.90
C THR A 179 -10.63 -3.63 -3.37
N CYS A 180 -10.68 -2.52 -4.12
CA CYS A 180 -11.05 -2.52 -5.54
C CYS A 180 -10.09 -3.32 -6.42
N ILE A 181 -8.82 -3.41 -6.04
CA ILE A 181 -7.78 -4.08 -6.83
C ILE A 181 -7.60 -5.55 -6.41
N LYS A 182 -7.73 -5.87 -5.12
CA LYS A 182 -7.25 -7.15 -4.58
C LYS A 182 -8.35 -8.11 -4.10
N SER A 183 -9.58 -7.64 -3.89
CA SER A 183 -10.68 -8.55 -3.51
C SER A 183 -11.00 -9.52 -4.64
N PRO A 184 -11.16 -10.83 -4.37
CA PRO A 184 -11.58 -11.82 -5.38
C PRO A 184 -13.03 -11.63 -5.84
N SER A 185 -13.86 -10.96 -5.04
CA SER A 185 -15.30 -10.82 -5.26
C SER A 185 -15.60 -9.56 -6.05
N GLU A 186 -16.15 -9.73 -7.26
CA GLU A 186 -16.60 -8.61 -8.09
C GLU A 186 -17.62 -7.73 -7.34
N SER A 187 -18.52 -8.34 -6.57
CA SER A 187 -19.51 -7.61 -5.76
C SER A 187 -18.84 -6.70 -4.74
N THR A 188 -17.83 -7.20 -4.04
CA THR A 188 -17.09 -6.44 -3.01
C THR A 188 -16.26 -5.33 -3.64
N ARG A 189 -15.60 -5.62 -4.77
CA ARG A 189 -14.89 -4.62 -5.58
C ARG A 189 -15.81 -3.48 -6.04
N ARG A 190 -16.99 -3.80 -6.58
CA ARG A 190 -17.99 -2.83 -7.04
C ARG A 190 -18.50 -1.96 -5.90
N GLN A 191 -18.81 -2.56 -4.75
CA GLN A 191 -19.21 -1.81 -3.56
C GLN A 191 -18.12 -0.87 -3.07
N ALA A 192 -16.86 -1.28 -3.10
CA ALA A 192 -15.74 -0.40 -2.73
C ALA A 192 -15.61 0.80 -3.70
N LEU A 193 -15.79 0.57 -5.00
CA LEU A 193 -15.77 1.63 -6.02
C LEU A 193 -16.93 2.63 -5.84
N GLU A 194 -18.13 2.14 -5.54
CA GLU A 194 -19.28 2.99 -5.21
C GLU A 194 -18.99 3.92 -4.02
N LEU A 195 -18.34 3.40 -2.98
CA LEU A 195 -17.94 4.19 -1.81
C LEU A 195 -16.84 5.19 -2.12
N LEU A 196 -15.87 4.86 -3.00
CA LEU A 196 -14.87 5.82 -3.47
C LEU A 196 -15.51 7.00 -4.20
N LEU A 197 -16.51 6.75 -5.04
CA LEU A 197 -17.27 7.78 -5.75
C LEU A 197 -18.04 8.70 -4.80
N GLN A 198 -18.50 8.19 -3.66
CA GLN A 198 -19.19 8.97 -2.61
C GLN A 198 -18.24 9.76 -1.71
N CYS A 199 -16.93 9.61 -1.90
CA CYS A 199 -15.90 10.22 -1.07
C CYS A 199 -15.04 11.22 -1.88
N PRO A 200 -15.59 12.35 -2.38
CA PRO A 200 -14.86 13.32 -3.21
C PRO A 200 -13.91 14.16 -2.36
N ARG A 201 -12.81 13.55 -1.88
CA ARG A 201 -11.84 14.20 -1.00
C ARG A 201 -10.42 13.85 -1.37
N LYS A 202 -9.50 14.65 -0.83
CA LYS A 202 -8.05 14.43 -0.92
C LYS A 202 -7.49 14.06 0.46
N GLU A 203 -6.73 12.98 0.53
CA GLU A 203 -6.11 12.43 1.73
C GLU A 203 -4.59 12.37 1.54
N GLY A 204 -3.90 13.47 1.85
CA GLY A 204 -2.49 13.61 1.55
C GLY A 204 -2.24 13.51 0.03
N MET A 205 -1.56 12.44 -0.40
CA MET A 205 -1.29 12.16 -1.82
C MET A 205 -2.46 11.52 -2.57
N TRP A 206 -3.47 11.01 -1.85
CA TRP A 206 -4.59 10.33 -2.47
C TRP A 206 -5.67 11.31 -2.89
N ASP A 207 -6.07 11.25 -4.15
CA ASP A 207 -7.22 11.97 -4.69
C ASP A 207 -8.26 10.94 -5.17
N SER A 208 -9.50 11.04 -4.71
CA SER A 208 -10.50 10.01 -5.00
C SER A 208 -10.88 9.95 -6.47
N SER A 209 -10.93 11.10 -7.17
CA SER A 209 -11.26 11.14 -8.60
C SER A 209 -10.19 10.44 -9.44
N SER A 210 -8.92 10.72 -9.14
CA SER A 210 -7.76 10.09 -9.76
C SER A 210 -7.71 8.59 -9.46
N THR A 211 -8.03 8.22 -8.21
CA THR A 211 -8.08 6.81 -7.76
C THR A 211 -9.17 6.02 -8.48
N VAL A 212 -10.37 6.60 -8.64
CA VAL A 212 -11.48 5.96 -9.40
C VAL A 212 -11.06 5.70 -10.84
N ASN A 213 -10.41 6.66 -11.49
CA ASN A 213 -9.93 6.49 -12.85
C ASN A 213 -8.89 5.35 -12.93
N LEU A 214 -7.97 5.29 -11.97
CA LEU A 214 -6.95 4.25 -11.91
C LEU A 214 -7.56 2.86 -11.74
N VAL A 215 -8.56 2.71 -10.86
CA VAL A 215 -9.31 1.47 -10.67
C VAL A 215 -10.01 1.03 -11.95
N ARG A 216 -10.75 1.94 -12.61
CA ARG A 216 -11.44 1.63 -13.87
C ARG A 216 -10.48 1.20 -14.98
N GLY A 217 -9.34 1.89 -15.09
CA GLY A 217 -8.29 1.52 -16.04
C GLY A 217 -7.73 0.12 -15.77
N PHE A 218 -7.49 -0.22 -14.50
CA PHE A 218 -7.04 -1.55 -14.11
C PHE A 218 -8.07 -2.63 -14.47
N TRP A 219 -9.35 -2.40 -14.16
CA TRP A 219 -10.43 -3.36 -14.42
C TRP A 219 -10.64 -3.61 -15.91
N ASN A 220 -10.58 -2.56 -16.74
CA ASN A 220 -10.68 -2.68 -18.18
C ASN A 220 -9.54 -3.54 -18.77
N LEU A 221 -8.32 -3.41 -18.24
CA LEU A 221 -7.21 -4.25 -18.67
C LEU A 221 -7.34 -5.70 -18.20
N GLU A 222 -7.79 -5.91 -16.97
CA GLU A 222 -8.09 -7.24 -16.44
C GLU A 222 -9.11 -7.96 -17.33
N GLU A 223 -10.20 -7.28 -17.67
CA GLU A 223 -11.23 -7.78 -18.59
C GLU A 223 -10.64 -8.12 -19.97
N GLN A 224 -9.89 -7.21 -20.59
CA GLN A 224 -9.27 -7.45 -21.90
C GLN A 224 -8.30 -8.65 -21.91
N LEU A 225 -7.59 -8.88 -20.81
CA LEU A 225 -6.66 -10.00 -20.68
C LEU A 225 -7.38 -11.33 -20.43
N MET A 226 -8.54 -11.31 -19.75
CA MET A 226 -9.40 -12.48 -19.60
C MET A 226 -10.07 -12.89 -20.93
N TYR A 227 -10.41 -11.93 -21.80
CA TYR A 227 -11.15 -12.16 -23.04
C TYR A 227 -10.31 -12.19 -24.33
N ARG A 228 -8.98 -12.04 -24.27
CA ARG A 228 -8.12 -12.11 -25.48
C ARG A 228 -8.05 -13.56 -26.00
N PRO A 229 -8.46 -13.84 -27.26
CA PRO A 229 -8.33 -15.17 -27.86
C PRO A 229 -6.87 -15.60 -27.96
N THR A 230 -6.60 -16.80 -27.47
CA THR A 230 -5.29 -17.41 -27.28
C THR A 230 -4.61 -17.79 -28.62
N GLU A 231 -4.14 -16.80 -29.39
CA GLU A 231 -3.28 -17.07 -30.57
C GLU A 231 -1.79 -16.74 -30.33
N VAL A 232 -1.46 -15.97 -29.29
CA VAL A 232 -0.08 -15.49 -29.05
C VAL A 232 0.62 -16.23 -27.90
N TYR A 233 -0.11 -17.04 -27.13
CA TYR A 233 0.43 -17.73 -25.94
C TYR A 233 0.06 -19.20 -26.03
N PRO A 234 1.02 -20.14 -25.94
CA PRO A 234 0.67 -21.56 -25.92
C PRO A 234 -0.24 -21.82 -24.72
N VAL A 235 -1.31 -22.58 -24.99
CA VAL A 235 -2.36 -22.98 -24.05
C VAL A 235 -1.72 -23.79 -22.91
N SER A 236 -1.19 -23.09 -21.93
CA SER A 236 -1.11 -23.56 -20.56
C SER A 236 -2.28 -22.87 -19.86
N GLU A 237 -3.00 -23.58 -19.00
CA GLU A 237 -4.06 -23.09 -18.09
C GLU A 237 -3.58 -22.01 -17.09
N ARG A 238 -2.48 -21.31 -17.41
CA ARG A 238 -1.87 -20.27 -16.61
C ARG A 238 -2.66 -18.99 -16.79
N LEU A 239 -3.50 -18.70 -15.80
CA LEU A 239 -4.09 -17.37 -15.59
C LEU A 239 -2.96 -16.33 -15.63
N VAL A 240 -2.91 -15.50 -16.66
CA VAL A 240 -1.92 -14.42 -16.79
C VAL A 240 -2.19 -13.41 -15.68
N GLN A 241 -1.23 -13.22 -14.79
CA GLN A 241 -1.39 -12.27 -13.70
C GLN A 241 -1.20 -10.83 -14.22
N MET A 242 -2.05 -9.91 -13.78
CA MET A 242 -1.94 -8.49 -14.14
C MET A 242 -0.54 -7.92 -13.90
N SER A 243 0.12 -8.33 -12.82
CA SER A 243 1.49 -7.91 -12.49
C SER A 243 2.56 -8.41 -13.47
N GLU A 244 2.29 -9.45 -14.27
CA GLU A 244 3.22 -9.96 -15.29
C GLU A 244 3.15 -9.14 -16.58
N VAL A 245 1.99 -8.52 -16.86
CA VAL A 245 1.70 -7.93 -18.17
C VAL A 245 1.29 -6.47 -18.14
N VAL A 246 1.04 -5.86 -16.98
CA VAL A 246 0.62 -4.46 -16.88
C VAL A 246 1.59 -3.64 -16.03
N ASN A 247 2.03 -2.51 -16.56
CA ASN A 247 2.82 -1.50 -15.85
C ASN A 247 2.06 -0.18 -15.78
N LEU A 248 2.13 0.52 -14.64
CA LEU A 248 1.71 1.91 -14.52
C LEU A 248 2.88 2.82 -14.91
N ILE A 249 2.69 3.67 -15.91
CA ILE A 249 3.71 4.62 -16.37
C ILE A 249 3.25 6.04 -16.08
N PHE A 250 4.14 6.83 -15.47
CA PHE A 250 3.99 8.26 -15.30
C PHE A 250 4.72 8.98 -16.43
N ASN A 251 4.00 9.80 -17.19
CA ASN A 251 4.54 10.63 -18.25
C ASN A 251 5.03 11.98 -17.69
N GLU A 252 5.84 12.70 -18.47
CA GLU A 252 6.44 13.99 -18.06
C GLU A 252 5.38 15.05 -17.65
N ASP A 253 4.18 15.00 -18.22
CA ASP A 253 3.04 15.86 -17.89
C ASP A 253 2.34 15.51 -16.56
N MET A 254 2.89 14.62 -15.73
CA MET A 254 2.21 14.05 -14.55
C MET A 254 0.91 13.28 -14.87
N LYS A 255 0.72 12.93 -16.15
CA LYS A 255 -0.33 12.01 -16.61
C LYS A 255 0.14 10.58 -16.42
N TRP A 256 -0.78 9.68 -16.13
CA TRP A 256 -0.47 8.26 -16.02
C TRP A 256 -1.30 7.44 -17.01
N GLU A 257 -0.73 6.33 -17.44
CA GLU A 257 -1.44 5.33 -18.24
C GLU A 257 -0.96 3.93 -17.86
N TRP A 258 -1.86 2.97 -18.01
CA TRP A 258 -1.51 1.56 -17.89
C TRP A 258 -1.00 1.04 -19.25
N LYS A 259 0.23 0.51 -19.30
CA LYS A 259 0.79 -0.11 -20.51
C LYS A 259 0.94 -1.61 -20.36
N LEU A 260 0.59 -2.31 -21.44
CA LEU A 260 0.88 -3.73 -21.60
C LEU A 260 2.39 -3.94 -21.82
N SER A 261 3.00 -4.80 -21.01
CA SER A 261 4.36 -5.30 -21.18
C SER A 261 4.41 -6.21 -22.41
N GLY A 262 5.06 -5.76 -23.49
CA GLY A 262 5.18 -6.53 -24.74
C GLY A 262 6.18 -7.70 -24.68
N LYS A 263 6.87 -7.92 -23.56
CA LYS A 263 7.80 -9.04 -23.35
C LYS A 263 7.41 -9.77 -22.07
N LEU A 264 7.22 -11.09 -22.14
CA LEU A 264 7.46 -11.96 -20.98
C LEU A 264 8.91 -11.70 -20.58
N ARG A 265 9.10 -10.93 -19.51
CA ARG A 265 10.44 -10.61 -19.01
C ARG A 265 11.08 -11.95 -18.66
N GLY A 266 12.28 -12.19 -19.19
CA GLY A 266 12.93 -13.51 -19.29
C GLY A 266 13.09 -14.23 -17.96
N GLU A 267 13.49 -15.50 -18.06
CA GLU A 267 13.61 -16.45 -16.95
C GLU A 267 14.16 -15.82 -15.65
N PRO A 268 13.59 -16.20 -14.49
CA PRO A 268 14.01 -15.65 -13.21
C PRO A 268 15.51 -15.86 -13.02
N MET A 269 16.22 -14.82 -12.57
CA MET A 269 17.62 -14.97 -12.15
C MET A 269 17.67 -16.04 -11.06
N GLN A 270 18.33 -17.16 -11.34
CA GLN A 270 18.63 -18.18 -10.35
C GLN A 270 19.59 -17.56 -9.33
N CYS A 271 19.28 -17.69 -8.05
CA CYS A 271 20.13 -17.15 -7.00
C CYS A 271 21.48 -17.86 -7.04
N VAL A 272 22.53 -17.10 -7.35
CA VAL A 272 23.91 -17.58 -7.35
C VAL A 272 24.34 -17.87 -5.92
N ASP A 273 25.15 -18.91 -5.75
CA ASP A 273 25.59 -19.43 -4.46
C ASP A 273 26.28 -18.36 -3.60
N ARG A 274 26.11 -18.49 -2.29
CA ARG A 274 26.29 -17.43 -1.28
C ARG A 274 27.75 -16.98 -1.07
N ASP A 275 28.71 -17.61 -1.73
CA ASP A 275 30.15 -17.38 -1.51
C ASP A 275 30.79 -16.34 -2.45
N GLU A 276 30.13 -15.91 -3.53
CA GLU A 276 30.67 -14.87 -4.44
C GLU A 276 30.32 -13.42 -4.04
N LEU A 277 29.47 -13.22 -3.03
CA LEU A 277 29.03 -11.89 -2.57
C LEU A 277 30.04 -11.15 -1.67
N SER A 278 31.20 -11.77 -1.40
CA SER A 278 32.30 -11.15 -0.63
C SER A 278 33.10 -10.11 -1.43
N ASN A 279 32.84 -9.93 -2.73
CA ASN A 279 33.53 -8.95 -3.59
C ASN A 279 32.67 -7.72 -3.95
N LEU A 280 31.51 -7.54 -3.34
CA LEU A 280 30.59 -6.42 -3.63
C LEU A 280 30.94 -5.11 -2.90
N GLU A 281 32.18 -4.95 -2.43
CA GLU A 281 32.74 -3.64 -2.04
C GLU A 281 33.22 -2.82 -3.25
N ASN A 282 33.28 -3.39 -4.45
CA ASN A 282 33.78 -2.70 -5.63
C ASN A 282 32.64 -2.01 -6.41
N LEU A 283 32.29 -0.79 -5.99
CA LEU A 283 31.36 0.16 -6.64
C LEU A 283 31.89 0.70 -7.99
N SER A 284 32.56 -0.12 -8.80
CA SER A 284 33.15 0.28 -10.09
C SER A 284 32.12 0.43 -11.23
N TRP A 285 30.85 0.12 -10.99
CA TRP A 285 29.74 0.26 -11.95
C TRP A 285 29.05 1.63 -11.87
N LEU A 286 29.43 2.49 -10.93
CA LEU A 286 29.03 3.90 -10.92
C LEU A 286 30.02 4.64 -11.82
N SER A 287 29.57 5.04 -13.02
CA SER A 287 30.30 6.04 -13.78
C SER A 287 30.43 7.31 -12.93
N VAL A 288 31.66 7.74 -12.70
CA VAL A 288 32.03 8.93 -11.91
C VAL A 288 31.58 10.23 -12.58
N ASP A 289 31.06 10.19 -13.81
CA ASP A 289 30.68 11.37 -14.59
C ASP A 289 29.29 11.97 -14.27
N THR A 290 28.59 11.50 -13.24
CA THR A 290 27.30 12.11 -12.82
C THR A 290 27.30 12.74 -11.42
N MET A 291 28.47 12.92 -10.81
CA MET A 291 28.59 13.53 -9.47
C MET A 291 29.31 14.89 -9.43
N ASP A 292 29.40 15.61 -10.56
CA ASP A 292 29.96 16.98 -10.58
C ASP A 292 28.94 18.12 -10.68
N ASP A 293 27.62 17.83 -10.65
CA ASP A 293 26.56 18.86 -10.76
C ASP A 293 25.74 19.07 -9.47
N MET A 294 26.29 18.73 -8.30
CA MET A 294 25.68 19.00 -6.99
C MET A 294 26.47 20.04 -6.16
N GLY A 295 27.20 20.93 -6.85
CA GLY A 295 28.02 22.00 -6.26
C GLY A 295 27.43 23.42 -6.34
N LEU A 296 26.17 23.60 -6.74
CA LEU A 296 25.57 24.95 -6.92
C LEU A 296 24.22 25.08 -6.19
N PHE A 297 24.28 25.22 -4.87
CA PHE A 297 23.25 25.91 -4.10
C PHE A 297 23.94 26.82 -3.08
N GLU A 298 24.59 27.87 -3.58
CA GLU A 298 24.91 29.03 -2.75
C GLU A 298 23.63 29.85 -2.52
N MET A 299 23.35 30.09 -1.25
CA MET A 299 22.37 31.07 -0.79
C MET A 299 22.88 32.47 -1.15
N ALA A 300 22.30 33.08 -2.17
CA ALA A 300 22.40 34.53 -2.40
C ALA A 300 20.99 35.11 -2.41
N GLY A 301 20.73 36.00 -1.45
CA GLY A 301 19.53 36.80 -1.43
C GLY A 301 19.50 37.78 -2.59
N ASP A 302 18.33 37.94 -3.19
CA ASP A 302 17.70 39.23 -3.43
C ASP A 302 16.31 38.99 -4.02
N SER A 303 15.33 39.74 -3.54
CA SER A 303 13.96 39.71 -4.07
C SER A 303 13.96 40.28 -5.49
N PRO A 304 13.03 39.82 -6.36
CA PRO A 304 11.97 40.75 -6.72
C PRO A 304 10.58 40.10 -6.87
N SER A 305 9.59 40.87 -6.45
CA SER A 305 8.16 40.71 -6.72
C SER A 305 7.85 40.71 -8.22
N LEU A 306 6.90 39.88 -8.67
CA LEU A 306 5.92 40.04 -9.77
C LEU A 306 4.99 38.80 -9.62
N GLY A 307 3.72 38.86 -9.22
CA GLY A 307 2.62 39.62 -9.80
C GLY A 307 1.92 38.76 -10.86
N PHE A 308 0.74 38.21 -10.54
CA PHE A 308 -0.50 38.13 -11.35
C PHE A 308 -1.43 36.95 -10.99
N ASP A 309 -2.68 37.31 -10.71
CA ASP A 309 -3.88 36.49 -10.51
C ASP A 309 -4.47 35.91 -11.81
N TRP A 310 -5.24 34.80 -11.72
CA TRP A 310 -6.58 34.54 -12.32
C TRP A 310 -6.98 33.05 -12.21
N PRO A 311 -8.23 32.60 -12.50
CA PRO A 311 -9.57 33.12 -12.19
C PRO A 311 -10.22 32.47 -10.94
#